data_AF-A0A8X6MEB8-F1
#
_entry.id   AF-A0A8X6MEB8-F1
#
_cell.length_a   1.000
_cell.length_b   1.000
_cell.length_c   1.000
_cell.angle_alpha   90.00
_cell.angle_beta   90.00
_cell.angle_gamma   90.00
#
_symmetry.space_group_name_H-M   'P 1'
#
loop_
_entity.id
_entity.type
_entity.pdbx_description
1 polymer ?
#
loop_
_entity_poly.entity_id
_entity_poly.type
_entity_poly.pdbx_seq_one_letter_code
_entity_poly.pdbx_strand_id
1 'polypeptide(L)'
;MIRDKIIQGLLDKTLQERLIRETSKKTKTLQEVVSKCKTAKNSKVQASVMNEKLSVNALKNFKNYQNKCINDQKNEVNCKQYGKIREKKCLAFGTKCRNCDGRNHWAKMCKRRNKQKTYLLEE
;
A
#
# COMPACT_ATOMS: atom_id res chain seq x y z
N MET A 1 -50.74 -11.05 -14.10
CA MET A 1 -49.37 -11.59 -14.23
C MET A 1 -48.31 -10.49 -14.11
N ILE A 2 -48.18 -9.86 -12.93
CA ILE A 2 -47.17 -8.80 -12.68
C ILE A 2 -45.84 -9.39 -12.20
N ARG A 3 -45.93 -10.42 -11.33
CA ARG A 3 -44.79 -11.10 -10.73
C ARG A 3 -43.87 -11.70 -11.79
N ASP A 4 -44.44 -12.41 -12.76
CA ASP A 4 -43.66 -13.11 -13.77
C ASP A 4 -42.95 -12.13 -14.72
N LYS A 5 -43.58 -10.98 -15.01
CA LYS A 5 -42.94 -9.87 -15.75
C LYS A 5 -41.75 -9.28 -14.99
N ILE A 6 -41.86 -9.13 -13.67
CA ILE A 6 -40.75 -8.66 -12.82
C ILE A 6 -39.60 -9.68 -12.85
N ILE A 7 -39.90 -10.97 -12.75
CA ILE A 7 -38.89 -12.02 -12.84
C ILE A 7 -38.22 -12.02 -14.23
N GLN A 8 -38.99 -11.86 -15.31
CA GLN A 8 -38.48 -11.76 -16.68
C GLN A 8 -37.58 -10.53 -16.91
N GLY A 9 -37.86 -9.41 -16.22
CA GLY A 9 -37.08 -8.17 -16.29
C GLY A 9 -35.80 -8.17 -15.45
N LEU A 10 -35.47 -9.24 -14.72
CA LEU A 10 -34.23 -9.30 -13.95
C LEU A 10 -32.99 -9.36 -14.85
N LEU A 11 -32.01 -8.52 -14.53
CA LEU A 11 -30.70 -8.49 -15.21
C LEU A 11 -29.84 -9.71 -14.85
N ASP A 12 -29.94 -10.17 -13.60
CA ASP A 12 -29.20 -11.35 -13.14
C ASP A 12 -29.89 -12.65 -13.61
N LYS A 13 -29.34 -13.24 -14.68
CA LYS A 13 -29.88 -14.46 -15.30
C LYS A 13 -29.88 -15.66 -14.37
N THR A 14 -28.88 -15.77 -13.49
CA THR A 14 -28.80 -16.88 -12.54
C THR A 14 -29.90 -16.81 -11.48
N LEU A 15 -30.14 -15.61 -10.94
CA LEU A 15 -31.23 -15.35 -10.00
C LEU A 15 -32.60 -15.51 -10.68
N GLN A 16 -32.72 -15.05 -11.92
CA GLN A 16 -33.91 -15.20 -12.75
C GLN A 16 -34.29 -16.68 -12.93
N GLU A 17 -33.37 -17.52 -13.41
CA GLU A 17 -33.62 -18.95 -13.59
C GLU A 17 -34.04 -19.63 -12.27
N ARG A 18 -33.33 -19.32 -11.19
CA ARG A 18 -33.64 -19.86 -9.86
C ARG A 18 -35.05 -19.48 -9.42
N LEU A 19 -35.43 -18.22 -9.58
CA LEU A 19 -36.77 -17.74 -9.21
C LEU A 19 -37.85 -18.40 -10.07
N ILE A 20 -37.64 -18.53 -11.39
CA ILE A 20 -38.58 -19.22 -12.29
C ILE A 20 -38.81 -20.66 -11.81
N ARG A 21 -37.73 -21.42 -11.58
CA ARG A 21 -37.80 -22.82 -11.10
C ARG A 21 -38.53 -22.94 -9.76
N GLU A 22 -38.27 -22.03 -8.84
CA GLU A 22 -38.93 -22.03 -7.53
C GLU A 22 -40.41 -21.65 -7.61
N THR A 23 -40.78 -20.68 -8.45
CA THR A 23 -42.16 -20.28 -8.66
C THR A 23 -42.99 -21.32 -9.40
N SER A 24 -42.36 -22.12 -10.28
CA SER A 24 -43.03 -23.24 -10.94
C SER A 24 -43.36 -24.38 -9.98
N LYS A 25 -42.56 -24.57 -8.92
CA LYS A 25 -42.79 -25.61 -7.90
C LYS A 25 -43.79 -25.18 -6.82
N LYS A 26 -43.72 -23.92 -6.40
CA LYS A 26 -44.59 -23.36 -5.35
C LYS A 26 -44.99 -21.95 -5.74
N THR A 27 -46.28 -21.66 -5.71
CA THR A 27 -46.78 -20.31 -5.91
C THR A 27 -46.24 -19.40 -4.81
N LYS A 28 -45.37 -18.45 -5.19
CA LYS A 28 -44.82 -17.44 -4.28
C LYS A 28 -45.57 -16.13 -4.43
N THR A 29 -45.76 -15.42 -3.33
CA THR A 29 -46.33 -14.07 -3.40
C THR A 29 -45.32 -13.09 -3.98
N LEU A 30 -45.80 -11.95 -4.49
CA LEU A 30 -44.91 -10.92 -5.02
C LEU A 30 -43.93 -10.40 -3.96
N GLN A 31 -44.39 -10.26 -2.72
CA GLN A 31 -43.56 -9.81 -1.59
C GLN A 31 -42.40 -10.77 -1.31
N GLU A 32 -42.63 -12.09 -1.40
CA GLU A 32 -41.58 -13.10 -1.23
C GLU A 32 -40.54 -13.04 -2.36
N VAL A 33 -40.96 -12.73 -3.58
CA VAL A 33 -40.02 -12.55 -4.70
C VAL A 33 -39.15 -11.31 -4.46
N VAL A 34 -39.76 -10.20 -4.03
CA VAL A 34 -39.03 -8.97 -3.70
C VAL A 34 -38.04 -9.21 -2.56
N SER A 35 -38.44 -9.91 -1.49
CA SER A 35 -37.54 -10.21 -0.37
C SER A 35 -36.35 -11.05 -0.82
N LYS A 36 -36.57 -12.08 -1.66
CA LYS A 36 -35.50 -12.88 -2.24
C LYS A 36 -34.54 -12.07 -3.09
N CYS A 37 -35.02 -11.16 -3.91
CA CYS A 37 -34.15 -10.27 -4.69
C CYS A 37 -33.28 -9.38 -3.80
N LYS A 38 -33.86 -8.82 -2.73
CA LYS A 38 -33.12 -8.02 -1.73
C LYS A 38 -32.05 -8.86 -1.03
N THR A 39 -32.41 -10.07 -0.58
CA THR A 39 -31.46 -10.99 0.06
C THR A 39 -30.34 -11.38 -0.89
N ALA A 40 -30.65 -11.74 -2.14
CA ALA A 40 -29.65 -12.08 -3.14
C ALA A 40 -28.67 -10.93 -3.42
N LYS A 41 -29.17 -9.69 -3.50
CA LYS A 41 -28.34 -8.49 -3.62
C LYS A 41 -27.38 -8.36 -2.44
N ASN A 42 -27.89 -8.49 -1.21
CA ASN A 42 -27.08 -8.40 0.00
C ASN A 42 -26.04 -9.54 0.08
N SER A 43 -26.43 -10.76 -0.27
CA SER A 43 -25.51 -11.91 -0.31
C SER A 43 -24.38 -11.69 -1.31
N LYS A 44 -24.64 -11.08 -2.47
CA LYS A 44 -23.60 -10.77 -3.46
C LYS A 44 -22.59 -9.75 -2.93
N VAL A 45 -23.06 -8.70 -2.26
CA VAL A 45 -22.19 -7.71 -1.60
C VAL A 45 -21.39 -8.34 -0.46
N GLN A 46 -22.01 -9.18 0.36
CA GLN A 46 -21.32 -9.88 1.44
C GLN A 46 -20.29 -10.88 0.89
N ALA A 47 -20.62 -11.61 -0.18
CA ALA A 47 -19.72 -12.55 -0.83
C ALA A 47 -18.52 -11.85 -1.47
N SER A 48 -18.67 -10.65 -2.05
CA SER A 48 -17.51 -9.89 -2.54
C SER A 48 -16.59 -9.48 -1.40
N VAL A 49 -17.13 -8.97 -0.28
CA VAL A 49 -16.35 -8.62 0.91
C VAL A 49 -15.66 -9.85 1.53
N MET A 50 -16.32 -11.00 1.55
CA MET A 50 -15.73 -12.24 2.05
C MET A 50 -14.64 -12.78 1.12
N ASN A 51 -14.83 -12.74 -0.20
CA ASN A 51 -13.81 -13.14 -1.16
C ASN A 51 -12.59 -12.22 -1.15
N GLU A 52 -12.76 -10.92 -0.93
CA GLU A 52 -11.64 -10.00 -0.68
C GLU A 52 -10.83 -10.41 0.56
N LYS A 53 -11.48 -10.96 1.59
CA LYS A 53 -10.84 -11.44 2.83
C LYS A 53 -10.20 -12.84 2.73
N LEU A 54 -10.47 -13.62 1.68
CA LEU A 54 -9.83 -14.92 1.45
C LEU A 54 -8.38 -14.80 0.95
N SER A 55 -7.89 -13.58 0.66
CA SER A 55 -6.46 -13.33 0.52
C SER A 55 -5.76 -13.19 1.89
N VAL A 56 -5.92 -14.18 2.76
CA VAL A 56 -5.02 -14.38 3.92
C VAL A 56 -3.60 -14.73 3.44
N ASN A 57 -3.43 -15.12 2.17
CA ASN A 57 -2.11 -15.28 1.55
C ASN A 57 -1.46 -13.93 1.18
N ALA A 58 -2.24 -12.86 0.95
CA ALA A 58 -1.67 -11.50 0.94
C ALA A 58 -1.20 -11.11 2.34
N LEU A 59 -1.82 -11.66 3.41
CA LEU A 59 -1.39 -11.36 4.77
C LEU A 59 0.00 -11.96 5.12
N LYS A 60 0.37 -13.10 4.52
CA LYS A 60 1.71 -13.69 4.68
C LYS A 60 2.82 -12.79 4.12
N ASN A 61 2.50 -11.94 3.14
CA ASN A 61 3.46 -11.02 2.56
C ASN A 61 3.65 -9.72 3.37
N PHE A 62 2.87 -9.45 4.44
CA PHE A 62 3.13 -8.26 5.26
C PHE A 62 4.37 -8.37 6.15
N LYS A 63 4.86 -9.59 6.45
CA LYS A 63 6.19 -9.72 7.08
C LYS A 63 7.32 -9.28 6.14
N ASN A 64 7.10 -9.37 4.82
CA ASN A 64 8.05 -8.87 3.82
C ASN A 64 7.71 -7.45 3.32
N TYR A 65 6.48 -6.96 3.54
CA TYR A 65 6.04 -5.61 3.15
C TYR A 65 6.30 -4.53 4.21
N GLN A 66 6.50 -4.89 5.49
CA GLN A 66 6.97 -3.92 6.49
C GLN A 66 8.36 -3.35 6.17
N ASN A 67 9.12 -3.97 5.26
CA ASN A 67 10.38 -3.41 4.75
C ASN A 67 10.23 -2.62 3.43
N LYS A 68 9.00 -2.45 2.89
CA LYS A 68 8.78 -1.76 1.60
C LYS A 68 8.13 -0.38 1.72
N CYS A 69 7.69 0.02 2.90
CA CYS A 69 7.22 1.39 3.18
C CYS A 69 8.28 2.27 3.86
N ILE A 70 9.52 2.25 3.38
CA ILE A 70 10.44 3.40 3.46
C ILE A 70 11.18 3.50 2.12
N ASN A 71 10.43 3.70 1.04
CA ASN A 71 11.00 4.31 -0.15
C ASN A 71 10.19 5.55 -0.50
N ASP A 72 10.05 6.42 0.51
CA ASP A 72 10.06 7.86 0.26
C ASP A 72 11.38 8.12 -0.47
N GLN A 73 11.37 8.05 -1.81
CA GLN A 73 12.36 8.70 -2.64
C GLN A 73 12.17 10.22 -2.47
N LYS A 74 12.40 10.71 -1.24
CA LYS A 74 12.57 12.12 -0.93
C LYS A 74 13.91 12.50 -1.51
N ASN A 75 13.95 12.81 -2.81
CA ASN A 75 14.99 13.56 -3.51
C ASN A 75 16.30 13.71 -2.71
N GLU A 76 16.98 12.60 -2.41
CA GLU A 76 18.19 12.63 -1.60
C GLU A 76 19.30 13.05 -2.54
N VAL A 77 19.59 14.36 -2.59
CA VAL A 77 20.69 14.87 -3.37
C VAL A 77 21.97 14.53 -2.63
N ASN A 78 22.85 13.76 -3.27
CA ASN A 78 24.15 13.42 -2.70
C ASN A 78 25.11 14.60 -2.91
N CYS A 79 25.41 15.33 -1.82
CA CYS A 79 26.38 16.40 -1.83
C CYS A 79 27.79 15.86 -1.60
N LYS A 80 28.72 16.18 -2.51
CA LYS A 80 30.14 15.74 -2.42
C LYS A 80 30.91 16.29 -1.21
N GLN A 81 30.33 17.24 -0.46
CA GLN A 81 30.97 17.92 0.67
C GLN A 81 30.43 17.48 2.05
N TYR A 82 29.16 17.09 2.12
CA TYR A 82 28.45 16.72 3.35
C TYR A 82 27.97 15.26 3.33
N GLY A 83 27.59 14.76 2.16
CA GLY A 83 26.88 13.49 1.95
C GLY A 83 25.42 13.71 1.58
N LYS A 84 24.55 12.83 2.05
CA LYS A 84 23.11 12.86 1.74
C LYS A 84 22.45 14.10 2.36
N ILE A 85 21.78 14.91 1.54
CA ILE A 85 21.01 16.07 1.99
C ILE A 85 19.61 16.00 1.43
N ARG A 86 18.62 16.43 2.22
CA ARG A 86 17.21 16.59 1.81
C ARG A 86 16.90 17.99 1.28
N GLU A 87 17.80 18.94 1.49
CA GLU A 87 17.70 20.35 1.11
C GLU A 87 18.74 20.70 0.04
N LYS A 88 18.46 21.72 -0.78
CA LYS A 88 19.38 22.16 -1.85
C LYS A 88 20.63 22.87 -1.33
N LYS A 89 20.65 23.32 -0.07
CA LYS A 89 21.79 24.02 0.54
C LYS A 89 22.74 23.01 1.20
N CYS A 90 24.04 23.14 0.92
CA CYS A 90 25.05 22.30 1.55
C CYS A 90 25.31 22.75 2.99
N LEU A 91 24.97 21.88 3.95
CA LEU A 91 25.21 22.10 5.38
C LEU A 91 26.71 22.10 5.76
N ALA A 92 27.60 21.63 4.87
CA ALA A 92 29.04 21.72 5.12
C ALA A 92 29.62 23.12 4.80
N PHE A 93 28.88 23.99 4.11
CA PHE A 93 29.32 25.33 3.76
C PHE A 93 29.60 26.16 5.03
N GLY A 94 30.78 26.77 5.13
CA GLY A 94 31.22 27.53 6.30
C GLY A 94 31.80 26.71 7.45
N THR A 95 31.66 25.37 7.43
CA THR A 95 32.19 24.50 8.48
C THR A 95 33.66 24.09 8.23
N LYS A 96 34.42 23.83 9.30
CA LYS A 96 35.79 23.29 9.25
C LYS A 96 35.78 21.77 9.32
N CYS A 97 36.56 21.13 8.47
CA CYS A 97 36.74 19.69 8.41
C CYS A 97 37.62 19.21 9.57
N ARG A 98 37.12 18.25 10.36
CA ARG A 98 37.87 17.67 11.50
C ARG A 98 39.07 16.80 11.10
N ASN A 99 39.22 16.45 9.82
CA ASN A 99 40.35 15.65 9.34
C ASN A 99 41.52 16.54 8.86
N CYS A 100 41.22 17.61 8.13
CA CYS A 100 42.26 18.38 7.43
C CYS A 100 42.23 19.87 7.71
N ASP A 101 41.34 20.33 8.60
CA ASP A 101 41.11 21.72 9.01
C ASP A 101 40.69 22.66 7.88
N GLY A 102 40.50 22.14 6.66
CA GLY A 102 39.97 22.87 5.51
C GLY A 102 38.48 23.17 5.66
N ARG A 103 37.97 24.15 4.88
CA ARG A 103 36.56 24.59 4.97
C ARG A 103 35.65 23.86 3.97
N ASN A 104 34.34 24.02 4.14
CA ASN A 104 33.29 23.63 3.18
C ASN A 104 33.15 22.12 2.91
N HIS A 105 33.59 21.27 3.84
CA HIS A 105 33.38 19.83 3.77
C HIS A 105 33.55 19.18 5.15
N TRP A 106 32.96 18.00 5.32
CA TRP A 106 33.09 17.21 6.55
C TRP A 106 34.16 16.12 6.44
N ALA A 107 34.65 15.65 7.60
CA ALA A 107 35.68 14.62 7.67
C ALA A 107 35.32 13.35 6.88
N LYS A 108 34.04 12.96 6.88
CA LYS A 108 33.52 11.81 6.11
C LYS A 108 33.69 11.96 4.60
N MET A 109 33.63 13.17 4.08
CA MET A 109 33.79 13.48 2.65
C MET A 109 35.17 14.08 2.33
N CYS A 110 36.09 14.02 3.29
CA CYS A 110 37.43 14.56 3.13
C CYS A 110 38.25 13.66 2.21
N LYS A 111 38.76 14.23 1.12
CA LYS A 111 39.63 13.51 0.17
C LYS A 111 41.10 13.44 0.62
N ARG A 112 41.47 14.18 1.67
CA ARG A 112 42.84 14.14 2.21
C ARG A 112 43.00 12.89 3.06
N ARG A 113 44.17 12.23 2.95
CA ARG A 113 44.53 11.07 3.78
C ARG A 113 44.36 11.44 5.26
N ASN A 114 43.82 10.51 6.04
CA ASN A 114 43.53 10.75 7.44
C ASN A 114 44.83 11.12 8.17
N LYS A 115 44.86 12.22 8.94
CA LYS A 115 46.01 12.50 9.81
C LYS A 115 46.04 11.38 10.85
N GLN A 116 46.91 10.39 10.67
CA GLN A 116 47.13 9.37 11.68
C GLN A 116 47.49 10.09 12.98
N LYS A 117 46.79 9.76 14.07
CA LYS A 117 47.14 10.27 15.40
C LYS A 117 48.48 9.66 15.77
N THR A 118 49.56 10.39 15.53
CA THR A 118 50.85 10.10 16.15
C THR A 118 50.71 10.49 17.61
N TYR A 119 50.59 9.50 18.49
CA TYR A 119 50.85 9.73 19.90
C TYR A 119 52.35 10.00 20.01
N LEU A 120 52.74 11.24 20.24
CA LEU A 120 54.09 11.55 20.70
C LEU A 120 54.16 11.01 22.12
N LEU A 121 54.92 9.93 22.31
CA LEU A 121 55.43 9.58 23.63
C LEU A 121 56.53 10.60 23.92
N GLU A 122 56.20 11.62 24.70
CA GLU A 122 57.19 12.48 25.33
C GLU A 122 57.87 11.63 26.41
N GLU A 123 59.17 11.36 26.22
CA GLU A 123 60.09 10.82 27.24
C GLU A 123 60.46 11.89 28.27
#